data_AF-A0A9R0UNC3-F1
#
_entry.id   AF-A0A9R0UNC3-F1
#
_cell.length_a   1.000
_cell.length_b   1.000
_cell.length_c   1.000
_cell.angle_alpha   90.00
_cell.angle_beta   90.00
_cell.angle_gamma   90.00
#
_symmetry.space_group_name_H-M   'P 1'
#
loop_
_entity.id
_entity.type
_entity.pdbx_description
1 polymer ?
#
loop_
_entity_poly.entity_id
_entity_poly.type
_entity_poly.pdbx_seq_one_letter_code
_entity_poly.pdbx_strand_id
1 'polypeptide(L)'
;MLIDLPEVPKISVLEIEDGKQEIFHFVDRYLSSLTNLILKLENTETPSEVECTSILPVDNKEKWNQKSPLTVVGLGCCNSFFGPGALEPWDYFVHLEKLEIDRCDVLVHWPENVFQSMVSLRTLLIRNCKNLTGYAQAPLEPLASERSQHPRGLESLYLENCPSLVEMFNVPASLKKMDIDGCIKLESIFGMQQGMAELVQVSSSSEADVPTAVSELSSSPMNHFCPCLEELRLFQCGSLPAVLNLPPTLKYIRIASCSSIQVLSCQPGGLQKPEATTSRSRSPIMPQPLAAATAPAAREHLLPPHLESIAILNCAGMLGGPLRLPAPLKELCIYGNSGLTSLECMSGEHPPSLEYLDLERCSTLASLPNEPQVYRSLWYLEITGCPAIKKLPRCLQQQLGSIGSKVLDAGMCSNGIQTIETEDMEGNTEASP
;
A
#
# COMPACT_ATOMS: atom_id res chain seq x y z
N MET A 1 39.07 -9.25 -14.40
CA MET A 1 40.21 -8.95 -13.52
C MET A 1 39.71 -9.23 -12.12
N LEU A 2 40.16 -10.33 -11.50
CA LEU A 2 39.76 -10.68 -10.14
C LEU A 2 40.33 -9.61 -9.20
N ILE A 3 39.45 -8.86 -8.52
CA ILE A 3 39.86 -7.88 -7.53
C ILE A 3 40.26 -8.68 -6.29
N ASP A 4 41.56 -8.85 -6.08
CA ASP A 4 42.08 -9.39 -4.82
C ASP A 4 41.84 -8.35 -3.71
N LEU A 5 40.75 -8.53 -2.95
CA LEU A 5 40.48 -7.78 -1.72
C LEU A 5 41.53 -8.14 -0.66
N PRO A 6 42.00 -7.18 0.15
CA PRO A 6 43.11 -7.38 1.08
C PRO A 6 42.82 -8.47 2.11
N GLU A 7 43.81 -9.34 2.36
CA GLU A 7 43.79 -10.27 3.48
C GLU A 7 43.70 -9.49 4.79
N VAL A 8 42.51 -9.54 5.39
CA VAL A 8 42.20 -9.13 6.76
C VAL A 8 42.18 -7.61 7.00
N PRO A 9 40.99 -7.00 6.84
CA PRO A 9 40.44 -6.19 7.91
C PRO A 9 39.10 -6.76 8.40
N LYS A 10 38.71 -6.41 9.62
CA LYS A 10 37.32 -6.57 10.11
C LYS A 10 36.42 -5.62 9.32
N ILE A 11 36.08 -6.00 8.10
CA ILE A 11 35.14 -5.26 7.26
C ILE A 11 33.74 -5.56 7.81
N SER A 12 33.02 -4.51 8.20
CA SER A 12 31.62 -4.58 8.65
C SER A 12 30.64 -4.25 7.53
N VAL A 13 31.05 -3.42 6.57
CA VAL A 13 30.22 -3.02 5.42
C VAL A 13 30.97 -3.37 4.15
N LEU A 14 30.34 -4.15 3.28
CA LEU A 14 30.85 -4.49 1.97
C LEU A 14 29.80 -4.11 0.92
N GLU A 15 30.16 -3.18 0.04
CA GLU A 15 29.38 -2.82 -1.13
C GLU A 15 30.21 -3.12 -2.38
N ILE A 16 29.60 -3.85 -3.31
CA ILE A 16 30.15 -4.19 -4.61
C ILE A 16 29.16 -3.72 -5.65
N GLU A 17 29.60 -2.82 -6.52
CA GLU A 17 28.88 -2.37 -7.70
C GLU A 17 29.53 -2.96 -8.96
N ASP A 18 28.73 -3.24 -9.98
CA ASP A 18 29.15 -3.86 -11.25
C ASP A 18 29.99 -5.14 -11.03
N GLY A 19 29.60 -5.95 -10.04
CA GLY A 19 30.27 -7.21 -9.73
C GLY A 19 29.91 -8.33 -10.70
N LYS A 20 30.85 -9.24 -11.00
CA LYS A 20 30.51 -10.48 -11.73
C LYS A 20 29.82 -11.49 -10.81
N GLN A 21 29.00 -12.38 -11.37
CA GLN A 21 28.31 -13.44 -10.61
C GLN A 21 29.27 -14.31 -9.76
N GLU A 22 30.50 -14.51 -10.22
CA GLU A 22 31.55 -15.28 -9.55
C GLU A 22 32.06 -14.64 -8.25
N ILE A 23 31.70 -13.38 -7.96
CA ILE A 23 32.25 -12.62 -6.83
C ILE A 23 31.81 -13.17 -5.47
N PHE A 24 30.73 -13.96 -5.42
CA PHE A 24 30.21 -14.48 -4.16
C PHE A 24 31.18 -15.42 -3.44
N HIS A 25 32.03 -16.16 -4.17
CA HIS A 25 33.12 -16.95 -3.57
C HIS A 25 34.07 -16.10 -2.71
N PHE A 26 34.21 -14.81 -3.03
CA PHE A 26 35.03 -13.88 -2.27
C PHE A 26 34.29 -13.35 -1.05
N VAL A 27 32.99 -13.07 -1.18
CA VAL A 27 32.13 -12.58 -0.10
C VAL A 27 32.04 -13.58 1.05
N ASP A 28 32.03 -14.89 0.77
CA ASP A 28 31.98 -15.97 1.79
C ASP A 28 33.07 -15.83 2.88
N ARG A 29 34.25 -15.30 2.52
CA ARG A 29 35.35 -15.10 3.47
C ARG A 29 35.09 -14.02 4.51
N TYR A 30 34.17 -13.10 4.24
CA TYR A 30 33.87 -11.94 5.07
C TYR A 30 32.50 -12.03 5.77
N LEU A 31 31.63 -12.98 5.38
CA LEU A 31 30.27 -13.12 5.92
C LEU A 31 30.17 -13.20 7.45
N SER A 32 31.22 -13.68 8.12
CA SER A 32 31.26 -13.79 9.58
C SER A 32 31.57 -12.46 10.30
N SER A 33 32.06 -11.43 9.60
CA SER A 33 32.35 -10.11 10.16
C SER A 33 31.44 -8.99 9.65
N LEU A 34 30.70 -9.22 8.56
CA LEU A 34 29.84 -8.23 7.92
C LEU A 34 28.54 -8.02 8.67
N THR A 35 28.16 -6.76 8.87
CA THR A 35 26.81 -6.33 9.29
C THR A 35 25.98 -5.88 8.09
N ASN A 36 26.63 -5.37 7.04
CA ASN A 36 25.96 -4.89 5.83
C ASN A 36 26.64 -5.46 4.59
N LEU A 37 25.83 -6.01 3.69
CA LEU A 37 26.27 -6.54 2.40
C LEU A 37 25.38 -5.97 1.30
N ILE A 38 25.97 -5.28 0.32
CA ILE A 38 25.29 -4.84 -0.89
C ILE A 38 26.05 -5.40 -2.08
N LEU A 39 25.39 -6.23 -2.87
CA LEU A 39 25.93 -6.85 -4.07
C LEU A 39 25.08 -6.44 -5.25
N LYS A 40 25.55 -5.50 -6.07
CA LYS A 40 24.93 -5.14 -7.35
C LYS A 40 25.79 -5.75 -8.46
N LEU A 41 25.28 -6.79 -9.08
CA LEU A 41 26.00 -7.54 -10.11
C LEU A 41 25.71 -7.02 -11.52
N GLU A 42 26.63 -7.24 -12.45
CA GLU A 42 26.43 -6.91 -13.87
C GLU A 42 25.21 -7.66 -14.42
N ASN A 43 24.31 -6.91 -15.07
CA ASN A 43 23.14 -7.47 -15.72
C ASN A 43 23.54 -8.14 -17.05
N THR A 44 23.88 -9.42 -17.02
CA THR A 44 24.04 -10.22 -18.23
C THR A 44 22.67 -10.72 -18.68
N GLU A 45 22.11 -10.17 -19.77
CA GLU A 45 20.84 -10.60 -20.38
C GLU A 45 20.91 -12.02 -21.00
N THR A 46 21.45 -13.01 -20.29
CA THR A 46 21.50 -14.39 -20.78
C THR A 46 20.24 -15.14 -20.33
N PRO A 47 19.31 -15.50 -21.23
CA PRO A 47 18.14 -16.33 -20.94
C PRO A 47 18.52 -17.82 -20.83
N SER A 48 19.68 -18.11 -20.26
CA SER A 48 20.21 -19.46 -20.17
C SER A 48 19.90 -20.01 -18.78
N GLU A 49 18.95 -20.95 -18.73
CA GLU A 49 18.69 -21.85 -17.60
C GLU A 49 19.92 -22.69 -17.19
N VAL A 50 21.10 -22.50 -17.81
CA VAL A 50 22.21 -23.47 -17.77
C VAL A 50 23.40 -23.02 -16.92
N GLU A 51 23.47 -21.77 -16.43
CA GLU A 51 24.66 -21.28 -15.70
C GLU A 51 24.38 -20.63 -14.34
N CYS A 52 23.31 -21.01 -13.65
CA CYS A 52 23.29 -20.85 -12.18
C CYS A 52 24.13 -21.96 -11.54
N THR A 53 25.44 -21.97 -11.81
CA THR A 53 26.34 -22.83 -11.06
C THR A 53 26.33 -22.35 -9.61
N SER A 54 25.94 -23.24 -8.70
CA SER A 54 25.85 -22.97 -7.27
C SER A 54 27.17 -22.36 -6.79
N ILE A 55 27.15 -21.11 -6.32
CA ILE A 55 28.38 -20.36 -5.97
C ILE A 55 28.95 -20.79 -4.60
N LEU A 56 28.49 -21.90 -4.02
CA LEU A 56 29.08 -22.47 -2.81
C LEU A 56 29.61 -23.87 -3.12
N PRO A 57 30.89 -24.15 -2.80
CA PRO A 57 31.36 -25.52 -2.72
C PRO A 57 30.54 -26.28 -1.67
N VAL A 58 30.03 -27.44 -2.06
CA VAL A 58 29.22 -28.39 -1.26
C VAL A 58 29.90 -28.83 0.06
N ASP A 59 31.18 -28.49 0.27
CA ASP A 59 32.00 -28.96 1.40
C ASP A 59 31.97 -28.11 2.69
N ASN A 60 31.24 -26.99 2.75
CA ASN A 60 31.33 -26.05 3.90
C ASN A 60 30.15 -26.06 4.89
N LYS A 61 29.38 -27.15 5.00
CA LYS A 61 28.28 -27.25 5.99
C LYS A 61 28.73 -26.99 7.44
N GLU A 62 29.97 -27.28 7.81
CA GLU A 62 30.50 -27.02 9.16
C GLU A 62 30.81 -25.53 9.43
N LYS A 63 30.98 -24.70 8.38
CA LYS A 63 31.42 -23.31 8.49
C LYS A 63 30.26 -22.34 8.82
N TRP A 64 29.03 -22.77 8.56
CA TRP A 64 27.79 -21.99 8.74
C TRP A 64 27.13 -22.22 10.11
N ASN A 65 27.81 -22.94 11.02
CA ASN A 65 27.32 -23.22 12.38
C ASN A 65 27.19 -21.97 13.27
N GLN A 66 27.93 -20.89 12.97
CA GLN A 66 27.78 -19.61 13.65
C GLN A 66 26.93 -18.66 12.80
N LYS A 67 25.78 -18.26 13.34
CA LYS A 67 24.83 -17.33 12.71
C LYS A 67 25.51 -16.02 12.30
N SER A 68 25.17 -15.51 11.11
CA SER A 68 25.73 -14.26 10.58
C SER A 68 25.40 -13.06 11.48
N PRO A 69 26.31 -12.08 11.60
CA PRO A 69 25.98 -10.76 12.16
C PRO A 69 25.30 -9.82 11.15
N LEU A 70 25.04 -10.24 9.92
CA LEU A 70 24.40 -9.42 8.90
C LEU A 70 22.99 -8.99 9.32
N THR A 71 22.76 -7.67 9.26
CA THR A 71 21.46 -7.03 9.50
C THR A 71 20.87 -6.44 8.22
N VAL A 72 21.71 -6.11 7.24
CA VAL A 72 21.28 -5.56 5.93
C VAL A 72 21.92 -6.34 4.78
N VAL A 73 21.08 -6.82 3.87
CA VAL A 73 21.51 -7.49 2.63
C VAL A 73 20.76 -6.87 1.45
N GLY A 74 21.51 -6.38 0.46
CA GLY A 74 21.00 -5.92 -0.82
C GLY A 74 21.56 -6.75 -1.96
N LEU A 75 20.68 -7.28 -2.82
CA LEU A 75 21.02 -8.18 -3.91
C LEU A 75 20.45 -7.64 -5.23
N GLY A 76 21.33 -7.10 -6.07
CA GLY A 76 21.04 -6.61 -7.42
C GLY A 76 21.51 -7.61 -8.47
N CYS A 77 20.63 -8.03 -9.39
CA CYS A 77 20.93 -8.99 -10.46
C CYS A 77 21.50 -10.33 -9.95
N CYS A 78 21.17 -10.75 -8.72
CA CYS A 78 21.70 -11.95 -8.08
C CYS A 78 20.84 -13.20 -8.35
N ASN A 79 20.96 -13.76 -9.55
CA ASN A 79 20.16 -14.92 -9.97
C ASN A 79 20.46 -16.20 -9.15
N SER A 80 21.69 -16.33 -8.63
CA SER A 80 22.14 -17.53 -7.92
C SER A 80 21.49 -17.76 -6.55
N PHE A 81 20.80 -16.75 -5.99
CA PHE A 81 20.14 -16.86 -4.68
C PHE A 81 18.69 -17.35 -4.75
N PHE A 82 18.04 -17.19 -5.90
CA PHE A 82 16.60 -17.45 -6.06
C PHE A 82 16.29 -18.42 -7.21
N GLY A 83 17.26 -18.77 -8.05
CA GLY A 83 17.08 -19.69 -9.16
C GLY A 83 17.05 -21.19 -8.78
N PRO A 84 16.71 -22.09 -9.72
CA PRO A 84 16.79 -23.53 -9.52
C PRO A 84 18.22 -23.95 -9.18
N GLY A 85 18.41 -24.64 -8.04
CA GLY A 85 19.74 -25.01 -7.56
C GLY A 85 20.43 -23.95 -6.71
N ALA A 86 19.73 -22.85 -6.37
CA ALA A 86 20.10 -22.00 -5.25
C ALA A 86 20.22 -22.86 -3.99
N LEU A 87 21.35 -22.77 -3.31
CA LEU A 87 21.46 -23.32 -1.97
C LEU A 87 20.52 -22.50 -1.08
N GLU A 88 19.91 -23.16 -0.10
CA GLU A 88 19.00 -22.53 0.85
C GLU A 88 19.75 -22.14 2.16
N PRO A 89 20.84 -21.34 2.19
CA PRO A 89 21.51 -21.10 3.45
C PRO A 89 20.94 -19.85 4.14
N TRP A 90 19.64 -19.59 3.96
CA TRP A 90 18.98 -18.43 4.58
C TRP A 90 18.84 -18.57 6.10
N ASP A 91 18.90 -19.81 6.61
CA ASP A 91 19.03 -20.15 8.04
C ASP A 91 20.26 -19.51 8.71
N TYR A 92 21.21 -19.01 7.92
CA TYR A 92 22.39 -18.30 8.40
C TYR A 92 22.11 -16.86 8.79
N PHE A 93 21.18 -16.20 8.09
CA PHE A 93 20.90 -14.78 8.18
C PHE A 93 19.75 -14.49 9.17
N VAL A 94 19.74 -15.17 10.33
CA VAL A 94 18.64 -15.02 11.30
C VAL A 94 18.53 -13.62 11.92
N HIS A 95 19.61 -12.84 11.91
CA HIS A 95 19.65 -11.46 12.42
C HIS A 95 19.35 -10.43 11.33
N LEU A 96 19.00 -10.87 10.11
CA LEU A 96 18.72 -9.96 9.00
C LEU A 96 17.46 -9.15 9.29
N GLU A 97 17.59 -7.83 9.29
CA GLU A 97 16.49 -6.89 9.54
C GLU A 97 15.98 -6.27 8.25
N LYS A 98 16.86 -6.04 7.26
CA LYS A 98 16.52 -5.47 5.95
C LYS A 98 17.03 -6.35 4.80
N LEU A 99 16.12 -6.73 3.92
CA LEU A 99 16.41 -7.41 2.66
C LEU A 99 15.97 -6.53 1.48
N GLU A 100 16.89 -6.28 0.56
CA GLU A 100 16.64 -5.60 -0.71
C GLU A 100 16.96 -6.54 -1.87
N ILE A 101 16.03 -6.67 -2.80
CA ILE A 101 16.15 -7.44 -4.04
C ILE A 101 15.90 -6.49 -5.20
N ASP A 102 16.87 -6.29 -6.08
CA ASP A 102 16.76 -5.44 -7.26
C ASP A 102 17.07 -6.24 -8.54
N ARG A 103 16.27 -6.05 -9.59
CA ARG A 103 16.49 -6.63 -10.93
C ARG A 103 16.75 -8.15 -10.89
N CYS A 104 15.99 -8.90 -10.09
CA CYS A 104 16.12 -10.35 -9.98
C CYS A 104 15.12 -11.05 -10.92
N ASP A 105 15.54 -11.29 -12.17
CA ASP A 105 14.67 -11.84 -13.21
C ASP A 105 14.33 -13.33 -13.03
N VAL A 106 15.12 -14.07 -12.26
CA VAL A 106 14.80 -15.47 -11.89
C VAL A 106 13.72 -15.56 -10.81
N LEU A 107 13.43 -14.46 -10.10
CA LEU A 107 12.41 -14.43 -9.07
C LEU A 107 11.03 -14.36 -9.72
N VAL A 108 10.50 -15.52 -10.09
CA VAL A 108 9.17 -15.65 -10.70
C VAL A 108 8.07 -15.65 -9.63
N HIS A 109 8.38 -16.18 -8.44
CA HIS A 109 7.43 -16.33 -7.34
C HIS A 109 7.96 -15.76 -6.01
N TRP A 110 7.06 -15.54 -5.05
CA TRP A 110 7.44 -15.14 -3.70
C TRP A 110 8.37 -16.17 -3.04
N PRO A 111 9.53 -15.75 -2.50
CA PRO A 111 10.49 -16.68 -1.90
C PRO A 111 10.09 -17.03 -0.46
N GLU A 112 8.99 -17.77 -0.30
CA GLU A 112 8.38 -18.08 1.01
C GLU A 112 9.35 -18.76 1.98
N ASN A 113 10.12 -19.75 1.51
CA ASN A 113 11.12 -20.47 2.33
C ASN A 113 12.21 -19.52 2.86
N VAL A 114 12.56 -18.49 2.09
CA VAL A 114 13.53 -17.47 2.49
C VAL A 114 12.94 -16.64 3.63
N PHE A 115 11.69 -16.22 3.50
CA PHE A 115 10.99 -15.46 4.55
C PHE A 115 10.82 -16.23 5.86
N GLN A 116 10.69 -17.57 5.81
CA GLN A 116 10.62 -18.42 7.01
C GLN A 116 11.91 -18.40 7.84
N SER A 117 13.06 -18.31 7.17
CA SER A 117 14.38 -18.39 7.82
C SER A 117 14.77 -17.06 8.51
N MET A 118 14.30 -15.93 7.99
CA MET A 118 14.67 -14.59 8.43
C MET A 118 13.76 -14.08 9.55
N VAL A 119 13.90 -14.66 10.74
CA VAL A 119 13.05 -14.37 11.91
C VAL A 119 13.11 -12.91 12.39
N SER A 120 14.18 -12.18 12.08
CA SER A 120 14.37 -10.77 12.49
C SER A 120 13.98 -9.76 11.41
N LEU A 121 13.49 -10.21 10.25
CA LEU A 121 13.23 -9.33 9.11
C LEU A 121 12.12 -8.33 9.42
N ARG A 122 12.43 -7.04 9.30
CA ARG A 122 11.52 -5.90 9.49
C ARG A 122 11.23 -5.15 8.21
N THR A 123 12.16 -5.13 7.26
CA THR A 123 12.02 -4.38 6.01
C THR A 123 12.31 -5.26 4.81
N LEU A 124 11.36 -5.35 3.89
CA LEU A 124 11.51 -6.03 2.61
C LEU A 124 11.29 -5.02 1.48
N LEU A 125 12.24 -5.00 0.55
CA LEU A 125 12.22 -4.14 -0.61
C LEU A 125 12.49 -4.98 -1.86
N ILE A 126 11.58 -4.95 -2.83
CA ILE A 126 11.74 -5.62 -4.12
C ILE A 126 11.55 -4.60 -5.24
N ARG A 127 12.56 -4.45 -6.09
CA ARG A 127 12.62 -3.46 -7.16
C ARG A 127 12.91 -4.12 -8.51
N ASN A 128 12.28 -3.62 -9.56
CA ASN A 128 12.60 -3.94 -10.95
C ASN A 128 12.59 -5.46 -11.28
N CYS A 129 11.86 -6.29 -10.53
CA CYS A 129 11.75 -7.72 -10.76
C CYS A 129 10.63 -8.02 -11.76
N LYS A 130 10.96 -8.03 -13.05
CA LYS A 130 9.96 -8.04 -14.14
C LYS A 130 9.19 -9.36 -14.29
N ASN A 131 9.73 -10.46 -13.78
CA ASN A 131 9.12 -11.79 -13.89
C ASN A 131 8.36 -12.23 -12.63
N LEU A 132 8.39 -11.43 -11.55
CA LEU A 132 7.65 -11.74 -10.33
C LEU A 132 6.15 -11.68 -10.62
N THR A 133 5.47 -12.81 -10.46
CA THR A 133 4.02 -12.96 -10.75
C THR A 133 3.18 -13.12 -9.50
N GLY A 134 3.76 -13.65 -8.42
CA GLY A 134 3.06 -13.95 -7.18
C GLY A 134 3.35 -15.38 -6.71
N TYR A 135 2.32 -16.19 -6.55
CA TYR A 135 2.45 -17.60 -6.20
C TYR A 135 2.59 -18.51 -7.44
N ALA A 136 3.18 -19.70 -7.26
CA ALA A 136 3.42 -20.69 -8.33
C ALA A 136 2.17 -21.45 -8.85
N GLN A 137 0.95 -20.94 -8.61
CA GLN A 137 -0.38 -21.56 -8.82
C GLN A 137 -0.94 -22.43 -7.67
N ALA A 138 -2.28 -22.47 -7.63
CA ALA A 138 -3.14 -23.05 -6.60
C ALA A 138 -3.07 -24.59 -6.57
N PRO A 139 -2.89 -25.22 -5.39
CA PRO A 139 -3.11 -26.64 -5.25
C PRO A 139 -4.55 -26.94 -5.65
N LEU A 140 -4.68 -27.80 -6.65
CA LEU A 140 -5.85 -28.65 -6.84
C LEU A 140 -5.94 -29.60 -5.64
N GLU A 141 -6.24 -29.08 -4.45
CA GLU A 141 -6.68 -29.77 -3.22
C GLU A 141 -6.63 -28.81 -2.02
N PRO A 142 -7.63 -28.84 -1.12
CA PRO A 142 -7.64 -27.97 0.05
C PRO A 142 -6.68 -28.53 1.12
N LEU A 143 -5.37 -28.35 0.92
CA LEU A 143 -4.40 -28.41 2.01
C LEU A 143 -4.53 -27.15 2.86
N ALA A 144 -5.65 -27.11 3.58
CA ALA A 144 -5.97 -26.19 4.64
C ALA A 144 -5.05 -26.44 5.83
N SER A 145 -3.83 -25.88 5.83
CA SER A 145 -3.10 -25.47 7.05
C SER A 145 -1.69 -24.91 6.80
N GLU A 146 -1.01 -25.19 5.68
CA GLU A 146 0.42 -24.87 5.54
C GLU A 146 0.76 -23.57 4.80
N ARG A 147 -0.23 -22.85 4.25
CA ARG A 147 -0.02 -21.52 3.62
C ARG A 147 0.21 -20.37 4.62
N SER A 148 0.62 -20.70 5.84
CA SER A 148 0.45 -19.86 7.03
C SER A 148 1.77 -19.53 7.75
N GLN A 149 2.85 -19.21 7.03
CA GLN A 149 4.11 -18.85 7.69
C GLN A 149 4.75 -17.61 7.09
N HIS A 150 4.08 -16.48 7.30
CA HIS A 150 4.52 -15.11 6.96
C HIS A 150 5.75 -14.69 7.78
N PRO A 151 6.56 -13.74 7.30
CA PRO A 151 7.60 -13.12 8.12
C PRO A 151 6.95 -12.46 9.33
N ARG A 152 7.04 -13.09 10.51
CA ARG A 152 6.26 -12.72 11.70
C ARG A 152 6.57 -11.31 12.22
N GLY A 153 7.71 -10.73 11.81
CA GLY A 153 8.17 -9.41 12.23
C GLY A 153 8.19 -8.33 11.16
N LEU A 154 7.70 -8.56 9.93
CA LEU A 154 7.83 -7.57 8.86
C LEU A 154 7.01 -6.31 9.18
N GLU A 155 7.67 -5.16 9.24
CA GLU A 155 7.07 -3.86 9.57
C GLU A 155 6.92 -2.95 8.34
N SER A 156 7.75 -3.13 7.32
CA SER A 156 7.74 -2.29 6.12
C SER A 156 7.96 -3.12 4.85
N LEU A 157 7.08 -2.93 3.87
CA LEU A 157 7.12 -3.57 2.56
C LEU A 157 7.14 -2.51 1.46
N TYR A 158 8.10 -2.62 0.56
CA TYR A 158 8.27 -1.74 -0.57
C TYR A 158 8.37 -2.57 -1.86
N LEU A 159 7.48 -2.33 -2.82
CA LEU A 159 7.48 -2.96 -4.13
C LEU A 159 7.55 -1.90 -5.21
N GLU A 160 8.55 -1.97 -6.08
CA GLU A 160 8.78 -0.96 -7.10
C GLU A 160 8.99 -1.63 -8.46
N ASN A 161 8.27 -1.16 -9.48
CA ASN A 161 8.46 -1.57 -10.88
C ASN A 161 8.47 -3.11 -11.06
N CYS A 162 7.49 -3.80 -10.47
CA CYS A 162 7.25 -5.24 -10.67
C CYS A 162 6.02 -5.46 -11.56
N PRO A 163 6.10 -5.25 -12.89
CA PRO A 163 4.95 -5.14 -13.79
C PRO A 163 4.19 -6.44 -14.02
N SER A 164 4.79 -7.59 -13.72
CA SER A 164 4.15 -8.90 -13.85
C SER A 164 3.44 -9.36 -12.59
N LEU A 165 3.58 -8.64 -11.47
CA LEU A 165 3.04 -9.07 -10.19
C LEU A 165 1.53 -8.97 -10.21
N VAL A 166 0.85 -10.10 -10.03
CA VAL A 166 -0.61 -10.21 -10.03
C VAL A 166 -1.13 -10.34 -8.61
N GLU A 167 -0.47 -11.16 -7.78
CA GLU A 167 -0.94 -11.52 -6.45
C GLU A 167 0.10 -11.24 -5.36
N MET A 168 -0.31 -10.52 -4.31
CA MET A 168 0.49 -10.30 -3.11
C MET A 168 0.60 -11.58 -2.27
N PHE A 169 1.74 -11.78 -1.61
CA PHE A 169 1.81 -12.76 -0.55
C PHE A 169 0.88 -12.39 0.62
N ASN A 170 0.56 -13.35 1.46
CA ASN A 170 -0.17 -13.10 2.68
C ASN A 170 0.63 -12.17 3.62
N VAL A 171 0.17 -10.93 3.74
CA VAL A 171 0.87 -9.88 4.48
C VAL A 171 0.73 -10.10 5.99
N PRO A 172 1.82 -10.04 6.78
CA PRO A 172 1.76 -10.30 8.22
C PRO A 172 1.06 -9.16 8.98
N ALA A 173 0.49 -9.51 10.14
CA ALA A 173 -0.21 -8.55 10.99
C ALA A 173 0.68 -7.46 11.59
N SER A 174 2.00 -7.66 11.62
CA SER A 174 3.00 -6.70 12.11
C SER A 174 3.31 -5.57 11.12
N LEU A 175 2.81 -5.65 9.88
CA LEU A 175 3.11 -4.65 8.85
C LEU A 175 2.51 -3.28 9.22
N LYS A 176 3.36 -2.26 9.26
CA LYS A 176 3.01 -0.87 9.56
C LYS A 176 3.02 0.02 8.33
N LYS A 177 3.90 -0.27 7.37
CA LYS A 177 4.09 0.52 6.15
C LYS A 177 4.06 -0.36 4.91
N MET A 178 3.31 0.08 3.90
CA MET A 178 3.25 -0.56 2.58
C MET A 178 3.37 0.50 1.49
N ASP A 179 4.36 0.36 0.61
CA ASP A 179 4.56 1.20 -0.56
C ASP A 179 4.63 0.32 -1.81
N ILE A 180 3.80 0.62 -2.81
CA ILE A 180 3.73 -0.13 -4.07
C ILE A 180 3.71 0.87 -5.22
N ASP A 181 4.74 0.81 -6.07
CA ASP A 181 4.89 1.65 -7.25
C ASP A 181 5.14 0.80 -8.51
N GLY A 182 4.51 1.17 -9.62
CA GLY A 182 4.73 0.52 -10.92
C GLY A 182 4.29 -0.94 -11.03
N CYS A 183 3.52 -1.46 -10.07
CA CYS A 183 2.97 -2.82 -10.10
C CYS A 183 1.65 -2.87 -10.88
N ILE A 184 1.74 -2.67 -12.19
CA ILE A 184 0.57 -2.39 -13.06
C ILE A 184 -0.47 -3.53 -13.13
N LYS A 185 -0.05 -4.79 -12.95
CA LYS A 185 -0.94 -5.98 -13.02
C LYS A 185 -1.47 -6.44 -11.66
N LEU A 186 -1.11 -5.76 -10.56
CA LEU A 186 -1.47 -6.19 -9.22
C LEU A 186 -2.99 -6.09 -9.02
N GLU A 187 -3.62 -7.23 -8.72
CA GLU A 187 -5.07 -7.34 -8.54
C GLU A 187 -5.48 -7.26 -7.06
N SER A 188 -4.57 -7.50 -6.12
CA SER A 188 -4.84 -7.32 -4.70
C SER A 188 -3.58 -6.98 -3.90
N ILE A 189 -3.71 -6.02 -2.99
CA ILE A 189 -2.63 -5.64 -2.05
C ILE A 189 -2.65 -6.46 -0.75
N PHE A 190 -3.73 -7.19 -0.50
CA PHE A 190 -3.85 -8.15 0.61
C PHE A 190 -4.07 -9.53 -0.03
N GLY A 191 -3.13 -10.47 0.11
CA GLY A 191 -3.21 -11.80 -0.52
C GLY A 191 -4.57 -12.48 -0.31
N MET A 192 -4.93 -13.46 -1.17
CA MET A 192 -6.20 -14.18 -1.06
C MET A 192 -6.27 -15.02 0.24
N GLN A 193 -6.64 -14.40 1.35
CA GLN A 193 -7.13 -15.08 2.54
C GLN A 193 -8.56 -15.53 2.24
N GLN A 194 -8.80 -16.84 2.35
CA GLN A 194 -10.03 -17.57 2.02
C GLN A 194 -11.31 -16.81 2.41
N GLY A 195 -12.15 -16.52 1.41
CA GLY A 195 -13.47 -15.93 1.63
C GLY A 195 -14.22 -15.51 0.36
N MET A 196 -13.52 -15.39 -0.77
CA MET A 196 -14.14 -14.94 -2.03
C MET A 196 -14.60 -16.10 -2.93
N ALA A 197 -14.15 -17.32 -2.67
CA ALA A 197 -14.47 -18.49 -3.49
C ALA A 197 -15.85 -19.13 -3.21
N GLU A 198 -16.52 -18.80 -2.10
CA GLU A 198 -17.80 -19.45 -1.73
C GLU A 198 -19.05 -18.78 -2.34
N LEU A 199 -18.96 -17.57 -2.90
CA LEU A 199 -20.16 -16.86 -3.40
C LEU A 199 -20.53 -17.15 -4.86
N VAL A 200 -19.85 -18.09 -5.53
CA VAL A 200 -20.10 -18.44 -6.95
C VAL A 200 -20.79 -19.80 -7.12
N GLN A 201 -21.11 -20.52 -6.05
CA GLN A 201 -21.84 -21.80 -6.11
C GLN A 201 -23.11 -21.79 -5.26
N VAL A 202 -24.05 -20.90 -5.57
CA VAL A 202 -25.46 -21.08 -5.18
C VAL A 202 -26.34 -20.95 -6.41
N SER A 203 -26.39 -22.03 -7.18
CA SER A 203 -27.47 -22.33 -8.13
C SER A 203 -27.41 -23.81 -8.49
N SER A 204 -27.79 -24.69 -7.56
CA SER A 204 -28.42 -25.96 -7.92
C SER A 204 -29.26 -26.47 -6.76
N SER A 205 -30.55 -26.62 -7.06
CA SER A 205 -31.63 -27.05 -6.20
C SER A 205 -31.53 -28.52 -5.75
N SER A 206 -31.83 -28.80 -4.49
CA SER A 206 -32.85 -29.79 -4.10
C SER A 206 -33.12 -29.73 -2.60
N GLU A 207 -34.39 -29.85 -2.23
CA GLU A 207 -34.92 -29.79 -0.86
C GLU A 207 -34.48 -30.96 0.04
N ALA A 208 -34.75 -30.75 1.34
CA ALA A 208 -34.78 -31.71 2.46
C ALA A 208 -33.45 -32.04 3.14
N ASP A 209 -33.10 -31.29 4.18
CA ASP A 209 -33.25 -31.75 5.57
C ASP A 209 -32.67 -30.70 6.55
N VAL A 210 -33.37 -30.47 7.66
CA VAL A 210 -32.89 -29.65 8.78
C VAL A 210 -32.10 -30.57 9.72
N PRO A 211 -30.92 -30.13 10.18
CA PRO A 211 -30.81 -30.04 11.63
C PRO A 211 -30.24 -28.70 12.08
N THR A 212 -30.97 -28.13 13.02
CA THR A 212 -30.60 -27.10 13.98
C THR A 212 -29.19 -27.34 14.54
N ALA A 213 -28.20 -26.68 13.96
CA ALA A 213 -26.94 -26.39 14.61
C ALA A 213 -26.71 -24.89 14.44
N VAL A 214 -26.92 -24.15 15.52
CA VAL A 214 -26.57 -22.73 15.65
C VAL A 214 -25.04 -22.67 15.64
N SER A 215 -24.44 -22.85 14.48
CA SER A 215 -23.09 -22.39 14.23
C SER A 215 -23.22 -20.89 14.06
N GLU A 216 -22.85 -20.17 15.11
CA GLU A 216 -22.50 -18.77 15.00
C GLU A 216 -21.56 -18.64 13.81
N LEU A 217 -22.08 -18.15 12.68
CA LEU A 217 -21.27 -17.60 11.61
C LEU A 217 -20.60 -16.37 12.22
N SER A 218 -19.47 -16.61 12.88
CA SER A 218 -18.63 -15.57 13.43
C SER A 218 -18.30 -14.62 12.29
N SER A 219 -18.83 -13.41 12.38
CA SER A 219 -18.32 -12.17 11.80
C SER A 219 -17.45 -12.33 10.54
N SER A 220 -18.04 -12.00 9.39
CA SER A 220 -17.41 -11.53 8.14
C SER A 220 -15.87 -11.74 8.00
N PRO A 221 -15.41 -12.45 6.96
CA PRO A 221 -13.97 -12.68 6.72
C PRO A 221 -13.16 -11.41 6.44
N MET A 222 -13.78 -10.22 6.42
CA MET A 222 -13.12 -8.94 6.14
C MET A 222 -12.41 -8.28 7.33
N ASN A 223 -12.54 -8.79 8.56
CA ASN A 223 -12.09 -8.08 9.77
C ASN A 223 -10.61 -8.29 10.17
N HIS A 224 -9.77 -8.89 9.31
CA HIS A 224 -8.41 -9.30 9.70
C HIS A 224 -7.27 -8.79 8.78
N PHE A 225 -7.55 -7.91 7.82
CA PHE A 225 -6.52 -7.40 6.92
C PHE A 225 -5.57 -6.46 7.68
N CYS A 226 -4.34 -6.90 7.93
CA CYS A 226 -3.21 -6.11 8.45
C CYS A 226 -3.59 -5.12 9.56
N PRO A 227 -3.92 -5.59 10.78
CA PRO A 227 -4.47 -4.74 11.84
C PRO A 227 -3.53 -3.60 12.28
N CYS A 228 -2.23 -3.67 11.98
CA CYS A 228 -1.26 -2.65 12.36
C CYS A 228 -0.85 -1.69 11.24
N LEU A 229 -1.46 -1.76 10.04
CA LEU A 229 -1.05 -0.93 8.91
C LEU A 229 -1.41 0.54 9.16
N GLU A 230 -0.39 1.39 9.27
CA GLU A 230 -0.54 2.82 9.54
C GLU A 230 -0.33 3.68 8.28
N GLU A 231 0.48 3.21 7.34
CA GLU A 231 0.86 3.93 6.13
C GLU A 231 0.69 3.06 4.88
N LEU A 232 -0.08 3.56 3.91
CA LEU A 232 -0.30 2.92 2.62
C LEU A 232 -0.02 3.90 1.49
N ARG A 233 0.91 3.54 0.61
CA ARG A 233 1.21 4.30 -0.60
C ARG A 233 1.07 3.41 -1.84
N LEU A 234 0.32 3.90 -2.82
CA LEU A 234 0.03 3.22 -4.08
C LEU A 234 0.29 4.16 -5.24
N PHE A 235 1.21 3.80 -6.12
CA PHE A 235 1.59 4.57 -7.30
C PHE A 235 1.47 3.68 -8.54
N GLN A 236 0.86 4.20 -9.60
CA GLN A 236 0.79 3.56 -10.91
C GLN A 236 0.26 2.10 -10.89
N CYS A 237 -0.65 1.78 -9.96
CA CYS A 237 -1.27 0.46 -9.85
C CYS A 237 -2.53 0.36 -10.73
N GLY A 238 -2.37 -0.28 -11.90
CA GLY A 238 -3.37 -0.29 -12.98
C GLY A 238 -4.47 -1.33 -12.86
N SER A 239 -4.28 -2.43 -12.13
CA SER A 239 -5.24 -3.56 -12.08
C SER A 239 -5.96 -3.75 -10.75
N LEU A 240 -5.73 -2.86 -9.77
CA LEU A 240 -6.39 -2.96 -8.47
C LEU A 240 -7.92 -2.83 -8.59
N PRO A 241 -8.69 -3.45 -7.68
CA PRO A 241 -10.13 -3.46 -7.75
C PRO A 241 -10.70 -2.05 -7.67
N ALA A 242 -11.85 -1.85 -8.31
CA ALA A 242 -12.56 -0.57 -8.26
C ALA A 242 -12.93 -0.14 -6.84
N VAL A 243 -13.10 -1.09 -5.92
CA VAL A 243 -13.32 -0.84 -4.49
C VAL A 243 -12.07 -1.28 -3.73
N LEU A 244 -11.35 -0.30 -3.16
CA LEU A 244 -10.21 -0.55 -2.30
C LEU A 244 -10.65 -0.55 -0.84
N ASN A 245 -10.60 -1.73 -0.21
CA ASN A 245 -10.88 -1.88 1.21
C ASN A 245 -9.66 -1.46 2.03
N LEU A 246 -9.83 -0.51 2.93
CA LEU A 246 -8.79 0.08 3.75
C LEU A 246 -8.89 -0.42 5.20
N PRO A 247 -7.76 -0.79 5.85
CA PRO A 247 -7.78 -1.10 7.27
C PRO A 247 -8.07 0.14 8.13
N PRO A 248 -8.78 -0.02 9.26
CA PRO A 248 -9.23 1.10 10.09
C PRO A 248 -8.10 1.81 10.85
N THR A 249 -6.91 1.19 10.93
CA THR A 249 -5.73 1.71 11.64
C THR A 249 -4.87 2.66 10.81
N LEU A 250 -5.19 2.85 9.52
CA LEU A 250 -4.46 3.76 8.65
C LEU A 250 -4.52 5.21 9.13
N LYS A 251 -3.33 5.82 9.17
CA LYS A 251 -3.10 7.24 9.47
C LYS A 251 -2.71 8.01 8.21
N TYR A 252 -2.01 7.37 7.28
CA TYR A 252 -1.47 8.00 6.07
C TYR A 252 -1.83 7.20 4.83
N ILE A 253 -2.45 7.87 3.85
CA ILE A 253 -2.78 7.27 2.55
C ILE A 253 -2.27 8.18 1.43
N ARG A 254 -1.51 7.62 0.50
CA ARG A 254 -1.13 8.30 -0.74
C ARG A 254 -1.45 7.40 -1.93
N ILE A 255 -2.28 7.88 -2.85
CA ILE A 255 -2.64 7.16 -4.08
C ILE A 255 -2.36 8.06 -5.27
N ALA A 256 -1.56 7.60 -6.22
CA ALA A 256 -1.21 8.40 -7.39
C ALA A 256 -1.23 7.59 -8.69
N SER A 257 -1.83 8.16 -9.73
CA SER A 257 -1.88 7.56 -11.08
C SER A 257 -2.43 6.12 -11.11
N CYS A 258 -3.34 5.78 -10.19
CA CYS A 258 -4.03 4.49 -10.17
C CYS A 258 -5.35 4.62 -10.95
N SER A 259 -5.46 3.95 -12.09
CA SER A 259 -6.58 4.13 -13.03
C SER A 259 -7.82 3.31 -12.70
N SER A 260 -7.69 2.22 -11.94
CA SER A 260 -8.79 1.28 -11.72
C SER A 260 -9.57 1.51 -10.42
N ILE A 261 -8.90 2.03 -9.39
CA ILE A 261 -9.55 2.36 -8.12
C ILE A 261 -10.59 3.44 -8.37
N GLN A 262 -11.78 3.30 -7.78
CA GLN A 262 -12.87 4.26 -7.92
C GLN A 262 -13.47 4.64 -6.56
N VAL A 263 -13.50 3.70 -5.62
CA VAL A 263 -14.10 3.85 -4.29
C VAL A 263 -13.10 3.41 -3.22
N LEU A 264 -13.05 4.20 -2.14
CA LEU A 264 -12.33 3.85 -0.92
C LEU A 264 -13.38 3.42 0.12
N SER A 265 -13.23 2.23 0.69
CA SER A 265 -14.13 1.71 1.70
C SER A 265 -13.38 1.25 2.94
N CYS A 266 -13.84 1.70 4.10
CA CYS A 266 -13.42 1.19 5.39
C CYS A 266 -14.65 0.59 6.06
N GLN A 267 -14.66 -0.72 6.33
CA GLN A 267 -15.73 -1.30 7.14
C GLN A 267 -15.40 -1.07 8.63
N PRO A 268 -16.32 -0.49 9.41
CA PRO A 268 -16.15 -0.43 10.85
C PRO A 268 -16.23 -1.85 11.40
N GLY A 269 -15.11 -2.37 11.92
CA GLY A 269 -15.14 -3.52 12.81
C GLY A 269 -16.18 -3.25 13.90
N GLY A 270 -17.09 -4.20 14.12
CA GLY A 270 -18.38 -3.95 14.74
C GLY A 270 -18.35 -3.09 16.01
N LEU A 271 -19.17 -2.03 16.01
CA LEU A 271 -19.97 -1.51 17.12
C LEU A 271 -20.49 -0.12 16.73
N GLN A 272 -21.63 -0.09 16.04
CA GLN A 272 -22.67 0.93 16.24
C GLN A 272 -23.96 0.41 15.63
N LYS A 273 -24.82 -0.12 16.51
CA LYS A 273 -26.24 -0.34 16.21
C LYS A 273 -26.82 1.06 15.98
N PRO A 274 -27.54 1.34 14.88
CA PRO A 274 -28.24 2.62 14.78
C PRO A 274 -29.20 2.71 15.97
N GLU A 275 -29.01 3.71 16.82
CA GLU A 275 -29.97 4.05 17.87
C GLU A 275 -31.27 4.47 17.17
N ALA A 276 -32.18 3.50 17.03
CA ALA A 276 -33.56 3.78 16.72
C ALA A 276 -34.16 4.50 17.93
N THR A 277 -34.20 5.83 17.87
CA THR A 277 -35.07 6.62 18.75
C THR A 277 -36.51 6.15 18.54
N THR A 278 -37.01 5.46 19.56
CA THR A 278 -38.38 5.01 19.71
C THR A 278 -39.32 6.22 19.73
N SER A 279 -40.07 6.44 18.65
CA SER A 279 -41.38 7.09 18.74
C SER A 279 -42.42 6.24 18.03
N ARG A 280 -43.15 5.47 18.85
CA ARG A 280 -44.37 4.73 18.49
C ARG A 280 -45.41 5.68 17.89
N SER A 281 -45.76 5.47 16.63
CA SER A 281 -47.10 5.73 16.11
C SER A 281 -47.42 4.69 15.05
N ARG A 282 -48.57 4.04 15.24
CA ARG A 282 -49.01 2.81 14.60
C ARG A 282 -49.89 3.17 13.41
N SER A 283 -49.55 2.74 12.20
CA SER A 283 -50.50 2.58 11.07
C SER A 283 -49.87 1.68 9.99
N PRO A 284 -50.55 0.60 9.55
CA PRO A 284 -50.10 -0.22 8.43
C PRO A 284 -50.67 0.35 7.12
N ILE A 285 -49.81 0.67 6.15
CA ILE A 285 -50.22 0.94 4.76
C ILE A 285 -49.37 0.06 3.84
N MET A 286 -50.07 -0.64 2.94
CA MET A 286 -49.59 -1.56 1.90
C MET A 286 -48.45 -0.97 1.03
N PRO A 287 -47.56 -1.80 0.46
CA PRO A 287 -46.54 -1.33 -0.46
C PRO A 287 -47.17 -1.01 -1.83
N GLN A 288 -47.08 0.25 -2.24
CA GLN A 288 -47.39 0.69 -3.60
C GLN A 288 -46.06 0.88 -4.37
N PRO A 289 -45.92 0.37 -5.60
CA PRO A 289 -44.63 0.32 -6.29
C PRO A 289 -44.30 1.70 -6.88
N LEU A 290 -43.23 2.34 -6.40
CA LEU A 290 -42.77 3.61 -6.94
C LEU A 290 -41.80 3.38 -8.09
N ALA A 291 -42.17 4.01 -9.21
CA ALA A 291 -41.54 3.98 -10.50
C ALA A 291 -40.07 4.39 -10.51
N ALA A 292 -39.38 3.87 -11.53
CA ALA A 292 -38.03 4.18 -11.93
C ALA A 292 -37.67 5.67 -11.84
N ALA A 293 -36.62 5.97 -11.08
CA ALA A 293 -35.83 7.17 -11.23
C ALA A 293 -34.35 6.75 -11.21
N THR A 294 -33.74 6.84 -12.38
CA THR A 294 -32.31 6.74 -12.65
C THR A 294 -31.58 7.87 -11.91
N ALA A 295 -30.99 7.56 -10.76
CA ALA A 295 -29.93 8.34 -10.15
C ALA A 295 -28.70 7.43 -10.03
N PRO A 296 -27.48 7.88 -10.40
CA PRO A 296 -26.30 7.09 -10.14
C PRO A 296 -26.17 6.98 -8.62
N ALA A 297 -26.14 5.75 -8.11
CA ALA A 297 -25.93 5.50 -6.68
C ALA A 297 -24.71 6.31 -6.23
N ALA A 298 -24.92 7.21 -5.26
CA ALA A 298 -23.83 7.99 -4.68
C ALA A 298 -22.78 7.01 -4.15
N ARG A 299 -21.55 7.10 -4.67
CA ARG A 299 -20.44 6.29 -4.20
C ARG A 299 -19.99 6.90 -2.88
N GLU A 300 -20.46 6.33 -1.77
CA GLU A 300 -20.04 6.82 -0.46
C GLU A 300 -18.61 6.35 -0.18
N HIS A 301 -17.70 7.31 -0.05
CA HIS A 301 -16.32 7.06 0.37
C HIS A 301 -16.27 6.97 1.89
N LEU A 302 -15.82 5.83 2.41
CA LEU A 302 -15.64 5.59 3.84
C LEU A 302 -14.15 5.58 4.14
N LEU A 303 -13.65 6.70 4.68
CA LEU A 303 -12.26 6.83 5.10
C LEU A 303 -12.03 6.20 6.48
N PRO A 304 -10.82 5.70 6.77
CA PRO A 304 -10.45 5.22 8.10
C PRO A 304 -10.68 6.28 9.18
N PRO A 305 -11.18 5.91 10.37
CA PRO A 305 -11.55 6.86 11.42
C PRO A 305 -10.34 7.58 12.06
N HIS A 306 -9.14 7.02 11.94
CA HIS A 306 -7.89 7.55 12.48
C HIS A 306 -7.00 8.22 11.43
N LEU A 307 -7.53 8.48 10.23
CA LEU A 307 -6.75 9.03 9.13
C LEU A 307 -6.34 10.48 9.41
N GLU A 308 -5.03 10.74 9.37
CA GLU A 308 -4.42 12.06 9.61
C GLU A 308 -4.03 12.75 8.30
N SER A 309 -3.64 11.99 7.27
CA SER A 309 -3.21 12.52 5.97
C SER A 309 -3.73 11.69 4.81
N ILE A 310 -4.28 12.36 3.80
CA ILE A 310 -4.70 11.73 2.54
C ILE A 310 -4.24 12.55 1.34
N ALA A 311 -3.55 11.88 0.43
CA ALA A 311 -3.10 12.44 -0.84
C ALA A 311 -3.62 11.59 -2.02
N ILE A 312 -4.34 12.20 -2.96
CA ILE A 312 -4.84 11.53 -4.18
C ILE A 312 -4.44 12.35 -5.40
N LEU A 313 -3.57 11.79 -6.24
CA LEU A 313 -2.92 12.52 -7.34
C LEU A 313 -3.21 11.84 -8.68
N ASN A 314 -3.65 12.57 -9.70
CA ASN A 314 -3.82 12.07 -11.07
C ASN A 314 -4.68 10.80 -11.19
N CYS A 315 -5.65 10.62 -10.29
CA CYS A 315 -6.57 9.49 -10.33
C CYS A 315 -7.93 9.92 -10.88
N ALA A 316 -7.99 10.12 -12.20
CA ALA A 316 -9.20 10.57 -12.88
C ALA A 316 -10.33 9.54 -12.72
N GLY A 317 -11.43 9.93 -12.09
CA GLY A 317 -12.56 9.03 -11.81
C GLY A 317 -12.53 8.34 -10.44
N MET A 318 -11.44 8.49 -9.65
CA MET A 318 -11.51 8.26 -8.21
C MET A 318 -12.36 9.35 -7.54
N LEU A 319 -12.94 9.06 -6.38
CA LEU A 319 -13.74 10.02 -5.60
C LEU A 319 -15.01 10.54 -6.31
N GLY A 320 -15.93 9.64 -6.69
CA GLY A 320 -17.19 10.04 -7.31
C GLY A 320 -18.20 10.59 -6.29
N GLY A 321 -18.44 11.91 -6.27
CA GLY A 321 -19.43 12.54 -5.40
C GLY A 321 -18.81 13.22 -4.16
N PRO A 322 -19.52 13.26 -3.02
CA PRO A 322 -19.02 13.87 -1.79
C PRO A 322 -17.94 13.01 -1.13
N LEU A 323 -16.86 13.65 -0.67
CA LEU A 323 -15.86 13.04 0.21
C LEU A 323 -16.09 13.52 1.64
N ARG A 324 -16.37 12.57 2.54
CA ARG A 324 -16.53 12.86 3.97
C ARG A 324 -15.20 12.74 4.70
N LEU A 325 -14.79 13.82 5.35
CA LEU A 325 -13.52 13.97 6.04
C LEU A 325 -13.62 13.52 7.50
N PRO A 326 -12.70 12.65 7.98
CA PRO A 326 -12.68 12.21 9.36
C PRO A 326 -12.11 13.26 10.31
N ALA A 327 -12.50 13.23 11.58
CA ALA A 327 -12.12 14.22 12.59
C ALA A 327 -10.59 14.40 12.84
N PRO A 328 -9.74 13.36 12.81
CA PRO A 328 -8.31 13.54 13.01
C PRO A 328 -7.55 14.02 11.77
N LEU A 329 -8.22 14.24 10.63
CA LEU A 329 -7.56 14.65 9.40
C LEU A 329 -6.93 16.03 9.55
N LYS A 330 -5.63 16.11 9.23
CA LYS A 330 -4.79 17.31 9.25
C LYS A 330 -4.36 17.72 7.85
N GLU A 331 -4.11 16.75 6.97
CA GLU A 331 -3.56 17.00 5.64
C GLU A 331 -4.48 16.41 4.57
N LEU A 332 -4.84 17.25 3.59
CA LEU A 332 -5.63 16.87 2.44
C LEU A 332 -4.99 17.43 1.17
N CYS A 333 -4.53 16.54 0.29
CA CYS A 333 -3.99 16.89 -1.02
C CYS A 333 -4.76 16.12 -2.11
N ILE A 334 -5.41 16.83 -3.03
CA ILE A 334 -6.12 16.24 -4.17
C ILE A 334 -5.72 16.96 -5.44
N TYR A 335 -5.09 16.23 -6.36
CA TYR A 335 -4.65 16.76 -7.66
C TYR A 335 -5.32 16.00 -8.81
N GLY A 336 -5.91 16.74 -9.76
CA GLY A 336 -6.39 16.19 -11.03
C GLY A 336 -7.59 15.26 -10.87
N ASN A 337 -8.52 15.58 -9.97
CA ASN A 337 -9.72 14.79 -9.74
C ASN A 337 -10.97 15.37 -10.45
N SER A 338 -11.62 14.58 -11.29
CA SER A 338 -12.78 14.99 -12.07
C SER A 338 -14.11 14.39 -11.59
N GLY A 339 -14.11 13.66 -10.47
CA GLY A 339 -15.30 13.01 -9.90
C GLY A 339 -15.80 13.67 -8.60
N LEU A 340 -14.90 14.32 -7.87
CA LEU A 340 -15.15 14.90 -6.56
C LEU A 340 -16.07 16.11 -6.69
N THR A 341 -17.22 16.09 -6.04
CA THR A 341 -18.21 17.18 -6.13
C THR A 341 -18.20 18.09 -4.91
N SER A 342 -17.94 17.53 -3.73
CA SER A 342 -17.97 18.25 -2.47
C SER A 342 -17.05 17.62 -1.44
N LEU A 343 -16.56 18.46 -0.52
CA LEU A 343 -15.91 18.03 0.72
C LEU A 343 -16.86 18.30 1.89
N GLU A 344 -17.11 17.28 2.71
CA GLU A 344 -18.07 17.30 3.82
C GLU A 344 -17.43 16.77 5.11
N CYS A 345 -17.88 17.21 6.28
CA CYS A 345 -17.40 16.67 7.56
C CYS A 345 -18.21 15.41 7.94
N MET A 346 -17.56 14.35 8.45
CA MET A 346 -18.26 13.12 8.90
C MET A 346 -19.20 13.36 10.10
N SER A 347 -18.88 14.31 10.98
CA SER A 347 -19.72 14.73 12.09
C SER A 347 -19.58 16.24 12.30
N GLY A 348 -20.71 16.92 12.55
CA GLY A 348 -20.73 18.34 12.92
C GLY A 348 -20.25 18.61 14.35
N GLU A 349 -20.18 17.58 15.21
CA GLU A 349 -19.72 17.72 16.60
C GLU A 349 -18.19 17.80 16.71
N HIS A 350 -17.49 17.09 15.84
CA HIS A 350 -16.02 17.02 15.80
C HIS A 350 -15.51 17.11 14.36
N PRO A 351 -15.60 18.29 13.72
CA PRO A 351 -15.00 18.51 12.40
C PRO A 351 -13.46 18.39 12.46
N PRO A 352 -12.80 18.09 11.33
CA PRO A 352 -11.35 18.08 11.24
C PRO A 352 -10.74 19.43 11.58
N SER A 353 -9.43 19.46 11.80
CA SER A 353 -8.65 20.67 11.99
C SER A 353 -7.47 20.64 11.02
N LEU A 354 -7.73 20.99 9.77
CA LEU A 354 -6.74 20.91 8.70
C LEU A 354 -5.59 21.89 8.95
N GLU A 355 -4.38 21.40 8.73
CA GLU A 355 -3.11 22.11 8.74
C GLU A 355 -2.66 22.39 7.29
N TYR A 356 -2.87 21.43 6.39
CA TYR A 356 -2.53 21.51 4.97
C TYR A 356 -3.74 21.17 4.10
N LEU A 357 -4.13 22.09 3.22
CA LEU A 357 -5.19 21.88 2.22
C LEU A 357 -4.69 22.27 0.85
N ASP A 358 -4.69 21.31 -0.06
CA ASP A 358 -4.18 21.46 -1.41
C ASP A 358 -5.15 20.78 -2.41
N LEU A 359 -5.76 21.59 -3.25
CA LEU A 359 -6.80 21.20 -4.19
C LEU A 359 -6.46 21.78 -5.56
N GLU A 360 -5.93 20.93 -6.42
CA GLU A 360 -5.49 21.31 -7.75
C GLU A 360 -6.26 20.58 -8.83
N ARG A 361 -6.66 21.31 -9.88
CA ARG A 361 -7.28 20.74 -11.08
C ARG A 361 -8.50 19.86 -10.78
N CYS A 362 -9.26 20.19 -9.73
CA CYS A 362 -10.48 19.48 -9.34
C CYS A 362 -11.70 20.06 -10.07
N SER A 363 -12.00 19.56 -11.28
CA SER A 363 -12.93 20.21 -12.22
C SER A 363 -14.39 20.24 -11.77
N THR A 364 -14.82 19.25 -10.98
CA THR A 364 -16.22 19.09 -10.53
C THR A 364 -16.47 19.57 -9.10
N LEU A 365 -15.40 19.90 -8.36
CA LEU A 365 -15.50 20.26 -6.95
C LEU A 365 -16.21 21.62 -6.84
N ALA A 366 -17.41 21.63 -6.28
CA ALA A 366 -18.26 22.81 -6.23
C ALA A 366 -18.38 23.40 -4.82
N SER A 367 -18.16 22.60 -3.78
CA SER A 367 -18.31 23.03 -2.39
C SER A 367 -17.26 22.47 -1.45
N LEU A 368 -16.87 23.29 -0.49
CA LEU A 368 -15.96 22.98 0.61
C LEU A 368 -16.70 23.08 1.95
N PRO A 369 -16.16 22.52 3.06
CA PRO A 369 -16.75 22.63 4.39
C PRO A 369 -16.90 24.10 4.80
N ASN A 370 -17.93 24.43 5.57
CA ASN A 370 -18.13 25.81 6.05
C ASN A 370 -18.09 25.89 7.59
N GLU A 371 -17.50 24.90 8.22
CA GLU A 371 -17.26 24.82 9.65
C GLU A 371 -15.96 25.58 9.99
N PRO A 372 -15.98 26.52 10.95
CA PRO A 372 -14.80 27.34 11.26
C PRO A 372 -13.63 26.53 11.84
N GLN A 373 -13.94 25.43 12.53
CA GLN A 373 -12.95 24.56 13.14
C GLN A 373 -12.05 23.87 12.10
N VAL A 374 -12.56 23.61 10.89
CA VAL A 374 -11.83 22.98 9.77
C VAL A 374 -10.59 23.76 9.39
N TYR A 375 -10.67 25.08 9.41
CA TYR A 375 -9.62 25.98 8.92
C TYR A 375 -8.81 26.65 10.03
N ARG A 376 -9.07 26.28 11.29
CA ARG A 376 -8.51 26.97 12.47
C ARG A 376 -6.99 26.85 12.57
N SER A 377 -6.43 25.71 12.14
CA SER A 377 -5.00 25.40 12.20
C SER A 377 -4.32 25.46 10.83
N LEU A 378 -5.04 25.95 9.81
CA LEU A 378 -4.59 25.88 8.43
C LEU A 378 -3.42 26.83 8.21
N TRP A 379 -2.25 26.27 7.87
CA TRP A 379 -1.04 27.04 7.60
C TRP A 379 -0.71 27.08 6.11
N TYR A 380 -1.12 26.06 5.34
CA TYR A 380 -0.99 25.98 3.89
C TYR A 380 -2.36 25.84 3.21
N LEU A 381 -2.61 26.67 2.19
CA LEU A 381 -3.81 26.60 1.36
C LEU A 381 -3.47 26.74 -0.11
N GLU A 382 -3.74 25.73 -0.91
CA GLU A 382 -3.70 25.82 -2.36
C GLU A 382 -5.04 25.40 -2.96
N ILE A 383 -5.65 26.28 -3.77
CA ILE A 383 -6.83 25.98 -4.57
C ILE A 383 -6.63 26.57 -5.95
N THR A 384 -6.21 25.75 -6.91
CA THR A 384 -5.94 26.17 -8.29
C THR A 384 -6.62 25.25 -9.30
N GLY A 385 -7.05 25.81 -10.43
CA GLY A 385 -7.71 25.03 -11.49
C GLY A 385 -9.00 24.34 -11.03
N CYS A 386 -9.76 24.94 -10.10
CA CYS A 386 -10.99 24.37 -9.54
C CYS A 386 -12.23 25.19 -9.97
N PRO A 387 -12.63 25.16 -11.27
CA PRO A 387 -13.58 26.10 -11.86
C PRO A 387 -15.01 26.02 -11.31
N ALA A 388 -15.40 24.87 -10.74
CA ALA A 388 -16.72 24.69 -10.15
C ALA A 388 -16.86 25.39 -8.78
N ILE A 389 -15.75 25.70 -8.10
CA ILE A 389 -15.76 26.48 -6.85
C ILE A 389 -15.92 27.96 -7.20
N LYS A 390 -17.17 28.43 -7.27
CA LYS A 390 -17.46 29.83 -7.61
C LYS A 390 -17.11 30.81 -6.49
N LYS A 391 -17.17 30.37 -5.24
CA LYS A 391 -16.93 31.18 -4.04
C LYS A 391 -16.37 30.30 -2.94
N LEU A 392 -15.39 30.81 -2.20
CA LEU A 392 -14.89 30.17 -0.99
C LEU A 392 -15.95 30.21 0.14
N PRO A 393 -15.99 29.22 1.04
CA PRO A 393 -16.81 29.25 2.26
C PRO A 393 -16.50 30.49 3.12
N ARG A 394 -17.51 30.98 3.86
CA ARG A 394 -17.35 32.18 4.70
C ARG A 394 -16.27 31.99 5.76
N CYS A 395 -16.21 30.82 6.37
CA CYS A 395 -15.23 30.50 7.40
C CYS A 395 -13.80 30.48 6.84
N LEU A 396 -13.60 29.90 5.65
CA LEU A 396 -12.31 29.92 4.96
C LEU A 396 -11.90 31.35 4.59
N GLN A 397 -12.82 32.16 4.04
CA GLN A 397 -12.58 33.56 3.71
C GLN A 397 -12.10 34.38 4.93
N GLN A 398 -12.70 34.16 6.10
CA GLN A 398 -12.30 34.84 7.33
C GLN A 398 -10.90 34.44 7.81
N GLN A 399 -10.43 33.23 7.50
CA GLN A 399 -9.10 32.74 7.88
C GLN A 399 -8.01 33.08 6.85
N LEU A 400 -8.35 33.55 5.63
CA LEU A 400 -7.35 33.83 4.59
C LEU A 400 -6.22 34.78 5.05
N GLY A 401 -6.51 35.70 5.98
CA GLY A 401 -5.53 36.64 6.51
C GLY A 401 -4.52 36.03 7.49
N SER A 402 -4.84 34.89 8.13
CA SER A 402 -3.99 34.21 9.11
C SER A 402 -3.18 33.04 8.53
N ILE A 403 -3.53 32.56 7.34
CA ILE A 403 -2.83 31.46 6.66
C ILE A 403 -1.44 31.93 6.21
N GLY A 404 -0.40 31.16 6.58
CA GLY A 404 1.00 31.48 6.31
C GLY A 404 1.36 31.41 4.82
N SER A 405 0.98 30.33 4.13
CA SER A 405 1.19 30.14 2.69
C SER A 405 -0.15 29.93 1.99
N LYS A 406 -0.42 30.71 0.93
CA LYS A 406 -1.65 30.52 0.14
C LYS A 406 -1.49 30.80 -1.35
N VAL A 407 -2.09 29.95 -2.16
CA VAL A 407 -2.21 30.08 -3.62
C VAL A 407 -3.67 29.84 -4.00
N LEU A 408 -4.28 30.81 -4.70
CA LEU A 408 -5.70 30.77 -5.08
C LEU A 408 -5.90 31.27 -6.50
N ASP A 409 -6.83 30.66 -7.23
CA ASP A 409 -7.27 31.18 -8.53
C ASP A 409 -7.78 32.63 -8.41
N ALA A 410 -7.41 33.48 -9.37
CA ALA A 410 -7.71 34.92 -9.34
C ALA A 410 -9.22 35.24 -9.18
N GLY A 411 -10.11 34.37 -9.67
CA GLY A 411 -11.56 34.52 -9.54
C GLY A 411 -12.12 34.25 -8.14
N MET A 412 -11.33 33.67 -7.24
CA MET A 412 -11.71 33.31 -5.87
C MET A 412 -11.27 34.35 -4.83
N CYS A 413 -10.37 35.24 -5.22
CA CYS A 413 -9.85 36.32 -4.38
C CYS A 413 -10.77 37.55 -4.46
N SER A 414 -11.50 37.85 -3.39
CA SER A 414 -12.12 39.18 -3.26
C SER A 414 -11.05 40.22 -2.92
N ASN A 415 -10.72 41.08 -3.88
CA ASN A 415 -9.89 42.30 -3.80
C ASN A 415 -8.76 42.28 -2.75
N GLY A 416 -7.55 41.92 -3.17
CA GLY A 416 -6.31 42.27 -2.45
C GLY A 416 -5.36 41.12 -2.11
N ILE A 417 -5.64 39.88 -2.53
CA ILE A 417 -4.73 38.75 -2.32
C ILE A 417 -3.81 38.65 -3.53
N GLN A 418 -2.52 38.93 -3.35
CA GLN A 418 -1.50 38.66 -4.36
C GLN A 418 -1.30 37.15 -4.47
N THR A 419 -1.38 36.64 -5.70
CA THR A 419 -0.85 35.34 -6.09
C THR A 419 0.64 35.33 -5.80
N ILE A 420 1.09 34.52 -4.85
CA ILE A 420 2.50 34.17 -4.75
C ILE A 420 2.68 32.99 -5.69
N GLU A 421 3.23 33.26 -6.88
CA GLU A 421 3.77 32.20 -7.74
C GLU A 421 5.01 31.66 -7.01
N THR A 422 4.92 30.44 -6.46
CA THR A 422 6.12 29.71 -6.07
C THR A 422 6.52 28.76 -7.20
N GLU A 423 7.78 28.90 -7.58
CA GLU A 423 8.51 28.19 -8.61
C GLU A 423 8.36 26.67 -8.49
N ASP A 424 8.34 26.03 -9.66
CA ASP A 424 8.38 24.60 -9.96
C ASP A 424 8.92 23.68 -8.84
N MET A 425 8.04 22.82 -8.29
CA MET A 425 8.46 21.52 -7.75
C MET A 425 8.38 20.44 -8.84
N GLU A 426 9.06 20.67 -9.96
CA GLU A 426 9.57 19.58 -10.80
C GLU A 426 10.92 19.14 -10.22
N GLY A 427 10.94 17.96 -9.59
CA GLY A 427 12.19 17.27 -9.24
C GLY A 427 12.49 17.21 -7.73
N ASN A 428 11.96 16.20 -7.06
CA ASN A 428 12.79 15.34 -6.24
C ASN A 428 12.11 13.97 -6.06
N THR A 429 12.28 13.14 -7.08
CA THR A 429 12.67 11.75 -6.84
C THR A 429 13.90 11.75 -5.92
N GLU A 430 13.74 11.41 -4.65
CA GLU A 430 14.77 10.66 -3.94
C GLU A 430 14.24 9.99 -2.68
N ALA A 431 14.76 8.78 -2.51
CA ALA A 431 14.45 7.76 -1.54
C ALA A 431 14.59 8.17 -0.07
N SER A 432 13.68 7.61 0.73
CA SER A 432 13.94 6.93 2.03
C SER A 432 14.35 7.75 3.25
N PRO A 433 14.17 7.21 4.48
CA PRO A 433 13.72 5.84 4.83
C PRO A 433 12.28 5.70 5.34
#